data_AF-A0A2H5T706-F1
#
_entry.id   AF-A0A2H5T706-F1
#
_cell.length_a   1.000
_cell.length_b   1.000
_cell.length_c   1.000
_cell.angle_alpha   90.00
_cell.angle_beta   90.00
_cell.angle_gamma   90.00
#
_symmetry.space_group_name_H-M   'P 1'
#
loop_
_entity.id
_entity.type
_entity.pdbx_description
1 polymer ?
#
loop_
_entity_poly.entity_id
_entity_poly.type
_entity_poly.pdbx_seq_one_letter_code
_entity_poly.pdbx_strand_id
1 'polypeptide(L)'
;MISEVRLGALEQHFSRKSHDITFYDIPWYWSDMEIYSQLNENVGYIEYMRIKRCHKYRTVRATLRFSNAYEQIYKNGGVNVSITKGERNYFFRMFDSRLTYNQVKEKYFWQASKKLEDSALVSDYTVIKEYVKEYKAFFGKNR
;
A
#
# COMPACT_ATOMS: atom_id res chain seq x y z
N MET A 1 11.83 -16.38 28.38
CA MET A 1 10.51 -15.77 28.66
C MET A 1 10.39 -14.37 28.05
N ILE A 2 10.61 -14.23 26.73
CA ILE A 2 10.05 -13.12 25.93
C ILE A 2 8.75 -13.66 25.29
N SER A 3 7.98 -14.40 26.08
CA SER A 3 6.74 -14.05 26.77
C SER A 3 5.56 -14.34 25.84
N GLU A 4 4.90 -15.47 26.10
CA GLU A 4 3.64 -15.89 25.47
C GLU A 4 2.59 -14.76 25.51
N VAL A 5 2.73 -13.83 26.46
CA VAL A 5 1.99 -12.56 26.55
C VAL A 5 2.13 -11.70 25.28
N ARG A 6 3.34 -11.59 24.70
CA ARG A 6 3.58 -10.83 23.45
C ARG A 6 2.97 -11.53 22.24
N LEU A 7 3.00 -12.87 22.22
CA LEU A 7 2.35 -13.69 21.19
C LEU A 7 0.82 -13.58 21.27
N GLY A 8 0.23 -13.66 22.46
CA GLY A 8 -1.21 -13.52 22.66
C GLY A 8 -1.74 -12.12 22.28
N ALA A 9 -1.00 -11.07 22.63
CA ALA A 9 -1.34 -9.69 22.22
C ALA A 9 -1.20 -9.47 20.71
N LEU A 10 -0.21 -10.09 20.06
CA LEU A 10 -0.06 -10.04 18.61
C LEU A 10 -1.18 -10.80 17.90
N GLU A 11 -1.57 -11.98 18.37
CA GLU A 11 -2.64 -12.79 17.76
C GLU A 11 -4.03 -12.13 17.89
N GLN A 12 -4.25 -11.26 18.88
CA GLN A 12 -5.51 -10.54 19.05
C GLN A 12 -5.71 -9.43 18.00
N HIS A 13 -4.62 -8.79 17.56
CA HIS A 13 -4.70 -7.60 16.69
C HIS A 13 -4.18 -7.84 15.26
N PHE A 14 -3.39 -8.89 15.05
CA PHE A 14 -2.74 -9.20 13.79
C PHE A 14 -3.03 -10.63 13.32
N SER A 15 -2.89 -10.83 12.00
CA SER A 15 -3.03 -12.13 11.37
C SER A 15 -2.00 -13.11 11.92
N ARG A 16 -2.41 -14.37 12.16
CA ARG A 16 -1.47 -15.42 12.56
C ARG A 16 -0.42 -15.70 11.48
N LYS A 17 -0.82 -15.55 10.22
CA LYS A 17 0.04 -15.78 9.05
C LYS A 17 0.75 -14.49 8.65
N SER A 18 2.05 -14.58 8.43
CA SER A 18 2.85 -13.54 7.79
C SER A 18 2.72 -13.61 6.26
N HIS A 19 2.80 -12.45 5.62
CA HIS A 19 2.76 -12.32 4.17
C HIS A 19 3.98 -11.55 3.67
N ASP A 20 4.52 -12.00 2.55
CA ASP A 20 5.59 -11.28 1.84
C ASP A 20 4.96 -10.29 0.87
N ILE A 21 5.06 -8.99 1.17
CA ILE A 21 4.41 -7.93 0.41
C ILE A 21 5.45 -6.98 -0.18
N THR A 22 5.25 -6.61 -1.44
CA THR A 22 6.02 -5.57 -2.12
C THR A 22 5.18 -4.31 -2.24
N PHE A 23 5.64 -3.22 -1.63
CA PHE A 23 5.08 -1.88 -1.71
C PHE A 23 5.82 -1.05 -2.76
N TYR A 24 5.05 -0.39 -3.62
CA TYR A 24 5.53 0.49 -4.70
C TYR A 24 5.10 1.94 -4.45
N ASP A 25 5.75 2.85 -5.19
CA ASP A 25 5.44 4.29 -5.24
C ASP A 25 5.65 5.05 -3.91
N ILE A 26 6.47 4.50 -3.02
CA ILE A 26 6.87 5.19 -1.80
C ILE A 26 7.84 6.33 -2.17
N PRO A 27 7.61 7.59 -1.76
CA PRO A 27 8.44 8.70 -2.21
C PRO A 27 9.90 8.57 -1.78
N TRP A 28 10.82 9.00 -2.65
CA TRP A 28 12.27 8.91 -2.38
C TRP A 28 12.71 9.69 -1.13
N TYR A 29 11.99 10.74 -0.74
CA TYR A 29 12.30 11.58 0.42
C TYR A 29 11.79 11.02 1.76
N TRP A 30 11.10 9.88 1.78
CA TRP A 30 10.77 9.19 3.04
C TRP A 30 12.00 8.45 3.55
N SER A 31 12.36 8.65 4.81
CA SER A 31 13.44 7.89 5.47
C SER A 31 13.03 6.43 5.71
N ASP A 32 14.02 5.56 5.89
CA ASP A 32 13.76 4.13 6.11
C ASP A 32 12.96 3.89 7.41
N MET A 33 13.19 4.73 8.43
CA MET A 33 12.46 4.67 9.70
C MET A 33 11.01 5.16 9.56
N GLU A 34 10.76 6.22 8.79
CA GLU A 34 9.40 6.70 8.51
C GLU A 34 8.59 5.66 7.72
N ILE A 35 9.22 4.98 6.77
CA ILE A 35 8.58 3.90 6.02
C ILE A 35 8.19 2.78 6.98
N TYR A 36 9.12 2.37 7.85
CA TYR A 36 8.86 1.33 8.85
C TYR A 36 7.70 1.71 9.77
N SER A 37 7.73 2.89 10.41
CA SER A 37 6.70 3.29 11.36
C SER A 37 5.33 3.39 10.70
N GLN A 38 5.25 4.03 9.53
CA GLN A 38 3.99 4.23 8.81
C GLN A 38 3.38 2.91 8.35
N LEU A 39 4.17 1.98 7.80
CA LEU A 39 3.67 0.66 7.43
C LEU A 39 3.28 -0.16 8.66
N ASN A 40 4.06 -0.09 9.74
CA ASN A 40 3.79 -0.83 10.96
C ASN A 40 2.49 -0.38 11.66
N GLU A 41 2.23 0.92 11.67
CA GLU A 41 1.03 1.53 12.26
C GLU A 41 -0.23 1.34 11.40
N ASN A 42 -0.12 1.48 10.08
CA ASN A 42 -1.29 1.51 9.20
C ASN A 42 -1.62 0.16 8.54
N VAL A 43 -0.63 -0.73 8.37
CA VAL A 43 -0.77 -1.95 7.57
C VAL A 43 -0.69 -3.18 8.45
N GLY A 44 0.38 -3.31 9.24
CA GLY A 44 0.57 -4.47 10.10
C GLY A 44 1.98 -4.59 10.64
N TYR A 45 2.16 -5.51 11.59
CA TYR A 45 3.42 -5.73 12.28
C TYR A 45 4.50 -6.26 11.31
N ILE A 46 5.56 -5.47 11.12
CA ILE A 46 6.68 -5.82 10.24
C ILE A 46 7.65 -6.74 10.98
N GLU A 47 7.88 -7.94 10.44
CA GLU A 47 8.90 -8.89 10.93
C GLU A 47 10.25 -8.63 10.26
N TYR A 48 10.23 -8.36 8.96
CA TYR A 48 11.43 -8.08 8.17
C TYR A 48 11.12 -7.10 7.04
N MET A 49 12.07 -6.21 6.71
CA MET A 49 11.91 -5.23 5.64
C MET A 49 13.22 -5.02 4.88
N ARG A 50 13.12 -4.93 3.56
CA ARG A 50 14.20 -4.56 2.63
C ARG A 50 13.74 -3.44 1.71
N ILE A 51 14.59 -2.44 1.53
CA ILE A 51 14.30 -1.26 0.71
C ILE A 51 15.22 -1.22 -0.50
N LYS A 52 14.65 -1.02 -1.68
CA LYS A 52 15.36 -0.69 -2.92
C LYS A 52 15.13 0.77 -3.26
N ARG A 53 16.21 1.54 -3.37
CA ARG A 53 16.18 2.96 -3.74
C ARG A 53 16.21 3.09 -5.28
N CYS A 54 15.28 3.85 -5.84
CA CYS A 54 15.26 4.26 -7.24
C CYS A 54 15.21 5.80 -7.31
N HIS A 55 15.27 6.39 -8.51
CA HIS A 55 15.39 7.85 -8.68
C HIS A 55 14.23 8.63 -8.01
N LYS A 56 12.97 8.35 -8.38
CA LYS A 56 11.80 9.08 -7.86
C LYS A 56 11.09 8.39 -6.69
N TYR A 57 11.25 7.08 -6.57
CA TYR A 57 10.48 6.26 -5.64
C TYR A 57 11.36 5.17 -5.02
N ARG A 58 10.87 4.60 -3.92
CA ARG A 58 11.43 3.42 -3.25
C ARG A 58 10.47 2.25 -3.45
N THR A 59 11.04 1.06 -3.58
CA THR A 59 10.30 -0.20 -3.53
C THR A 59 10.67 -0.89 -2.23
N VAL A 60 9.66 -1.28 -1.47
CA VAL A 60 9.85 -1.90 -0.15
C VAL A 60 9.31 -3.30 -0.20
N ARG A 61 10.11 -4.29 0.17
CA ARG A 61 9.68 -5.66 0.39
C ARG A 61 9.64 -5.93 1.87
N ALA A 62 8.50 -6.35 2.40
CA ALA A 62 8.36 -6.64 3.81
C ALA A 62 7.67 -7.98 4.02
N THR A 63 8.14 -8.73 5.00
CA THR A 63 7.42 -9.84 5.60
C THR A 63 6.71 -9.26 6.82
N LEU A 64 5.38 -9.26 6.79
CA LEU A 64 4.57 -8.67 7.86
C LEU A 64 3.33 -9.49 8.19
N ARG A 65 2.86 -9.36 9.42
CA ARG A 65 1.53 -9.82 9.83
C ARG A 65 0.58 -8.64 9.70
N PHE A 66 -0.40 -8.76 8.82
CA PHE A 66 -1.40 -7.71 8.65
C PHE A 66 -2.17 -7.49 9.94
N SER A 67 -2.62 -6.27 10.21
CA SER A 67 -3.68 -6.09 11.21
C SER A 67 -4.93 -6.84 10.77
N ASN A 68 -5.79 -7.27 11.69
CA ASN A 68 -6.99 -8.03 11.34
C ASN A 68 -7.89 -7.31 10.33
N ALA A 69 -7.98 -5.97 10.43
CA ALA A 69 -8.69 -5.15 9.47
C ALA A 69 -8.03 -5.18 8.08
N TYR A 70 -6.70 -5.08 8.03
CA TYR A 70 -5.95 -5.05 6.78
C TYR A 70 -5.89 -6.43 6.10
N GLU A 71 -5.86 -7.51 6.87
CA GLU A 71 -5.97 -8.89 6.38
C GLU A 71 -7.28 -9.08 5.60
N GLN A 72 -8.39 -8.49 6.06
CA GLN A 72 -9.66 -8.57 5.34
C GLN A 72 -9.62 -7.77 4.03
N ILE A 73 -9.01 -6.58 4.03
CA ILE A 73 -8.81 -5.79 2.81
C ILE A 73 -7.98 -6.57 1.80
N TYR A 74 -6.88 -7.18 2.25
CA TYR A 74 -6.01 -8.00 1.42
C TYR A 74 -6.74 -9.21 0.82
N LYS A 75 -7.51 -9.96 1.63
CA LYS A 75 -8.33 -11.10 1.17
C LYS A 75 -9.39 -10.71 0.16
N ASN A 76 -9.97 -9.52 0.29
CA ASN A 76 -10.94 -8.98 -0.67
C ASN A 76 -10.27 -8.47 -1.96
N GLY A 77 -8.95 -8.65 -2.11
CA GLY A 77 -8.19 -8.24 -3.30
C GLY A 77 -7.75 -6.78 -3.27
N GLY A 78 -7.81 -6.11 -2.11
CA GLY A 78 -7.32 -4.75 -1.94
C GLY A 78 -5.83 -4.66 -2.24
N VAL A 79 -5.44 -3.66 -3.03
CA VAL A 79 -4.06 -3.47 -3.51
C VAL A 79 -3.52 -2.08 -3.22
N ASN A 80 -4.31 -1.24 -2.57
CA ASN A 80 -3.98 0.16 -2.28
C ASN A 80 -3.80 0.35 -0.77
N VAL A 81 -2.69 0.99 -0.41
CA VAL A 81 -2.41 1.47 0.94
C VAL A 81 -2.56 2.97 0.93
N SER A 82 -3.43 3.50 1.79
CA SER A 82 -3.58 4.95 1.99
C SER A 82 -2.97 5.32 3.33
N ILE A 83 -2.01 6.23 3.33
CA ILE A 83 -1.35 6.73 4.54
C ILE A 83 -1.49 8.25 4.60
N THR A 84 -2.00 8.75 5.72
CA THR A 84 -2.09 10.19 5.99
C THR A 84 -0.89 10.61 6.83
N LYS A 85 -0.07 11.52 6.32
CA LYS A 85 1.08 12.09 7.03
C LYS A 85 0.94 13.61 7.03
N GLY A 86 0.69 14.18 8.22
CA GLY A 86 0.28 15.57 8.35
C GLY A 86 -0.99 15.83 7.54
N GLU A 87 -0.99 16.87 6.73
CA GLU A 87 -2.13 17.22 5.85
C GLU A 87 -2.13 16.47 4.51
N ARG A 88 -1.14 15.59 4.28
CA ARG A 88 -0.95 14.93 2.98
C ARG A 88 -1.34 13.46 3.03
N ASN A 89 -2.22 13.08 2.10
CA ASN A 89 -2.52 11.67 1.80
C ASN A 89 -1.56 11.12 0.75
N TYR A 90 -0.99 9.96 1.04
CA TYR A 90 -0.10 9.16 0.21
C TYR A 90 -0.78 7.84 -0.15
N PHE A 91 -0.64 7.42 -1.40
CA PHE A 91 -1.22 6.19 -1.90
C PHE A 91 -0.10 5.31 -2.45
N PHE A 92 0.02 4.10 -1.90
CA PHE A 92 1.00 3.10 -2.34
C PHE A 92 0.28 1.90 -2.91
N ARG A 93 0.90 1.26 -3.90
CA ARG A 93 0.43 -0.04 -4.37
C ARG A 93 1.12 -1.14 -3.58
N MET A 94 0.38 -2.18 -3.22
CA MET A 94 0.91 -3.37 -2.59
C MET A 94 0.55 -4.62 -3.39
N PHE A 95 1.51 -5.53 -3.51
CA PHE A 95 1.32 -6.81 -4.17
C PHE A 95 1.98 -7.93 -3.37
N ASP A 96 1.42 -9.13 -3.46
CA ASP A 96 2.11 -10.33 -3.00
C ASP A 96 3.47 -10.44 -3.72
N SER A 97 4.55 -10.56 -2.96
CA SER A 97 5.91 -10.57 -3.49
C SER A 97 6.21 -11.80 -4.35
N ARG A 98 5.35 -12.82 -4.29
CA ARG A 98 5.43 -14.02 -5.15
C ARG A 98 4.89 -13.77 -6.55
N LEU A 99 4.16 -12.65 -6.78
CA LEU A 99 3.69 -12.28 -8.10
C LEU A 99 4.87 -11.80 -8.96
N THR A 100 5.00 -12.37 -10.14
CA THR A 100 5.93 -11.90 -11.17
C THR A 100 5.45 -10.58 -11.75
N TYR A 101 6.37 -9.83 -12.37
CA TYR A 101 6.04 -8.60 -13.09
C TYR A 101 4.94 -8.82 -14.14
N ASN A 102 5.00 -9.94 -14.88
CA ASN A 102 4.00 -10.26 -15.90
C ASN A 102 2.63 -10.53 -15.28
N GLN A 103 2.55 -11.28 -14.19
CA GLN A 103 1.28 -11.53 -13.50
C GLN A 103 0.67 -10.25 -12.94
N VAL A 104 1.49 -9.35 -12.38
CA VAL A 104 1.01 -8.02 -11.98
C VAL A 104 0.50 -7.26 -13.21
N LYS A 105 1.29 -7.19 -14.28
CA LYS A 105 0.91 -6.48 -15.51
C LYS A 105 -0.40 -7.02 -16.11
N GLU A 106 -0.57 -8.33 -16.19
CA GLU A 106 -1.76 -9.00 -16.69
C GLU A 106 -2.99 -8.70 -15.82
N LYS A 107 -2.83 -8.75 -14.49
CA LYS A 107 -3.90 -8.40 -13.54
C LYS A 107 -4.40 -6.95 -13.71
N TYR A 108 -3.53 -6.04 -14.13
CA TYR A 108 -3.85 -4.63 -14.37
C TYR A 108 -3.90 -4.26 -15.87
N PHE A 109 -4.00 -5.25 -16.74
CA PHE A 109 -4.02 -5.04 -18.19
C PHE A 109 -5.31 -4.36 -18.64
N TRP A 110 -6.43 -4.69 -17.98
CA TRP A 110 -7.71 -4.06 -18.22
C TRP A 110 -7.92 -2.91 -17.23
N GLN A 111 -8.13 -1.71 -17.74
CA GLN A 111 -8.39 -0.51 -16.97
C GLN A 111 -9.69 0.12 -17.44
N ALA A 112 -10.57 0.46 -16.50
CA ALA A 112 -11.77 1.25 -16.81
C ALA A 112 -11.36 2.72 -16.96
N SER A 113 -11.83 3.38 -18.02
CA SER A 113 -11.61 4.80 -18.24
C SER A 113 -12.93 5.57 -18.12
N LYS A 114 -12.89 6.71 -17.41
CA LYS A 114 -14.00 7.66 -17.34
C LYS A 114 -13.54 8.95 -17.98
N LYS A 115 -14.27 9.39 -19.02
CA LYS A 115 -14.03 10.72 -19.60
C LYS A 115 -14.56 11.76 -18.61
N LEU A 116 -13.72 12.72 -18.26
CA LEU A 116 -14.12 13.88 -17.47
C LEU A 116 -14.53 14.99 -18.44
N GLU A 117 -15.58 15.73 -18.10
CA GLU A 117 -15.91 16.96 -18.82
C GLU A 117 -14.83 18.02 -18.54
N ASP A 118 -14.64 18.98 -19.45
CA ASP A 118 -13.61 20.02 -19.34
C ASP A 118 -13.88 20.96 -18.15
N SER A 119 -13.58 20.52 -16.93
CA SER A 119 -13.60 21.34 -15.74
C SER A 119 -12.22 21.98 -15.57
N ALA A 120 -11.99 23.09 -16.27
CA ALA A 120 -10.71 23.82 -16.36
C ALA A 120 -10.15 24.38 -15.02
N LEU A 121 -10.68 23.95 -13.86
CA LEU A 121 -10.36 24.52 -12.55
C LEU A 121 -9.80 23.53 -11.53
N VAL A 122 -9.92 22.22 -11.75
CA VAL A 122 -9.46 21.21 -10.77
C VAL A 122 -8.23 20.50 -11.31
N SER A 123 -7.13 20.51 -10.55
CA SER A 123 -5.90 19.82 -10.95
C SER A 123 -6.13 18.31 -11.11
N ASP A 124 -5.52 17.68 -12.13
CA ASP A 124 -5.56 16.23 -12.36
C ASP A 124 -5.25 15.43 -11.07
N TYR A 125 -4.34 15.95 -10.26
CA TYR A 125 -3.96 15.38 -8.98
C TYR A 125 -5.11 15.32 -7.97
N THR A 126 -5.88 16.41 -7.85
CA THR A 126 -7.03 16.49 -6.94
C THR A 126 -8.10 15.49 -7.36
N VAL A 127 -8.42 15.46 -8.65
CA VAL A 127 -9.45 14.55 -9.19
C VAL A 127 -9.06 13.08 -8.97
N ILE A 128 -7.81 12.71 -9.28
CA ILE A 128 -7.32 11.35 -9.05
C ILE A 128 -7.42 10.98 -7.58
N LYS A 129 -7.06 11.88 -6.65
CA LYS A 129 -7.15 11.62 -5.21
C LYS A 129 -8.58 11.40 -4.72
N GLU A 130 -9.52 12.20 -5.19
CA GLU A 130 -10.93 12.05 -4.85
C GLU A 130 -11.45 10.69 -5.30
N TYR A 131 -11.15 10.27 -6.53
CA TYR A 131 -11.58 8.97 -7.05
C TYR A 131 -10.90 7.78 -6.38
N VAL A 132 -9.61 7.87 -6.05
CA VAL A 132 -8.92 6.85 -5.25
C VAL A 132 -9.59 6.72 -3.88
N LYS A 133 -10.01 7.83 -3.27
CA LYS A 133 -10.72 7.82 -1.98
C LYS A 133 -12.13 7.24 -2.10
N GLU A 134 -12.89 7.63 -3.12
CA GLU A 134 -14.27 7.20 -3.35
C GLU A 134 -14.35 5.71 -3.70
N TYR A 135 -13.63 5.29 -4.73
CA TYR A 135 -13.75 3.94 -5.28
C TYR A 135 -12.74 2.95 -4.72
N LYS A 136 -11.77 3.40 -3.92
CA LYS A 136 -10.67 2.57 -3.38
C LYS A 136 -9.86 1.83 -4.47
N ALA A 137 -9.94 2.32 -5.72
CA ALA A 137 -9.28 1.75 -6.90
C ALA A 137 -8.10 2.63 -7.36
N PHE A 138 -7.24 2.08 -8.22
CA PHE A 138 -6.12 2.84 -8.79
C PHE A 138 -6.62 3.69 -9.97
N PHE A 139 -6.33 5.00 -9.94
CA PHE A 139 -6.60 5.93 -11.02
C PHE A 139 -5.29 6.57 -11.49
N GLY A 140 -5.15 6.70 -12.80
CA GLY A 140 -4.06 7.40 -13.45
C GLY A 140 -4.57 8.15 -14.67
N LYS A 141 -3.80 9.13 -15.13
CA LYS A 141 -4.08 9.80 -16.40
C LYS A 141 -3.74 8.84 -17.54
N ASN A 142 -4.73 8.55 -18.39
CA ASN A 142 -4.46 7.87 -19.66
C ASN A 142 -3.61 8.81 -20.53
N ARG A 143 -2.47 8.30 -21.01
CA ARG A 143 -1.58 9.02 -21.92
C ARG A 143 -2.13 9.03 -23.34
#